data_AF-A0A087BZH5-F1
#
_entry.id   AF-A0A087BZH5-F1
#
_cell.length_a   1.000
_cell.length_b   1.000
_cell.length_c   1.000
_cell.angle_alpha   90.00
_cell.angle_beta   90.00
_cell.angle_gamma   90.00
#
_symmetry.space_group_name_H-M   'P 1'
#
loop_
_entity.id
_entity.type
_entity.pdbx_description
1 polymer ?
#
loop_
_entity_poly.entity_id
_entity_poly.type
_entity_poly.pdbx_seq_one_letter_code
_entity_poly.pdbx_strand_id
1 'polypeptide(L)'
;MAVKWQVAPELAMMRTDDPPSRIRWLDPAPIVVAVVAAVVMCGSRFLVDGERVTLVAAAVPALVFAVLCYLIGVLLCSWFDAASGGRAVASWLRSRPRSSLRDAVRGRFVAYWLVLLVCWTPWFAFCWPGVMRDDTIVQFMQSSGYHRYFTQHPLFDTLVFGVFWRIGGAMGNQVWGMAVYTVVQALLMAANLALVLCYLRSRGVPRLALAFGLAYCAGFYALVQSVPTMSKDSLTTLFVVPLALIATEVCLSRGAVLRRWPVCVALVALVVLTMVSKRTMLPVLVCFAVPLVLAASKARVRTVCCLLVAVILAEGVWTPAVNHVTRANHSIDRDVFGLIMLPVARIESQDPGGITAQERDELGPVMDLDLAGDDYNPTRSDETSWTMNIHATASQKLTALGAWARIGSRHPQTFIEAYVTLTQDWYYPSHGIGFPSSSAYVFSDRYMRQWDTFVIPPVTARFVLKDFLDTLGPERPEVAWRERVNHTVKRSVENPASSYAVYLTYLPLLIAAYFISRRRWRNLAAWSLFGLTALSLYASPIVLCWFATPAFHMLPGMVGLGFIRRDGPYLLGPRRR
;
A
#
# COMPACT_ATOMS: atom_id res chain seq x y z
N MET A 1 73.79 -10.01 -14.86
CA MET A 1 73.31 -9.71 -13.49
C MET A 1 71.84 -9.33 -13.60
N ALA A 2 70.96 -10.24 -13.22
CA ALA A 2 69.52 -10.16 -13.42
C ALA A 2 68.86 -9.46 -12.22
N VAL A 3 67.99 -8.48 -12.46
CA VAL A 3 67.06 -7.96 -11.45
C VAL A 3 65.64 -8.36 -11.88
N LYS A 4 65.16 -9.44 -11.25
CA LYS A 4 63.77 -9.89 -11.33
C LYS A 4 62.90 -8.93 -10.51
N TRP A 5 62.00 -8.21 -11.17
CA TRP A 5 60.84 -7.64 -10.49
C TRP A 5 59.76 -8.73 -10.40
N GLN A 6 59.57 -9.28 -9.20
CA GLN A 6 58.46 -10.16 -8.86
C GLN A 6 57.15 -9.36 -8.96
N VAL A 7 56.42 -9.56 -10.06
CA VAL A 7 54.99 -9.27 -10.10
C VAL A 7 54.29 -10.40 -9.35
N ALA A 8 53.69 -10.07 -8.20
CA ALA A 8 52.85 -11.00 -7.45
C ALA A 8 51.67 -11.46 -8.33
N PRO A 9 51.47 -12.78 -8.52
CA PRO A 9 50.34 -13.30 -9.27
C PRO A 9 49.13 -13.45 -8.34
N GLU A 10 48.45 -12.35 -8.00
CA GLU A 10 47.09 -12.39 -7.40
C GLU A 10 45.99 -12.20 -8.46
N LEU A 11 46.15 -12.87 -9.60
CA LEU A 11 45.20 -12.87 -10.71
C LEU A 11 44.98 -14.29 -11.23
N ALA A 12 44.57 -15.22 -10.36
CA ALA A 12 44.07 -16.53 -10.79
C ALA A 12 43.30 -17.25 -9.67
N MET A 13 42.20 -16.68 -9.17
CA MET A 13 41.11 -17.46 -8.58
C MET A 13 39.81 -16.64 -8.41
N MET A 14 39.43 -15.85 -9.42
CA MET A 14 38.00 -15.64 -9.63
C MET A 14 37.48 -16.93 -10.25
N ARG A 15 36.90 -17.81 -9.43
CA ARG A 15 36.00 -18.86 -9.92
C ARG A 15 34.91 -18.20 -10.75
N THR A 16 35.12 -18.18 -12.06
CA THR A 16 34.05 -18.14 -13.06
C THR A 16 33.42 -19.53 -13.14
N ASP A 17 32.97 -20.04 -11.99
CA ASP A 17 32.10 -21.22 -11.96
C ASP A 17 30.68 -20.67 -11.88
N ASP A 18 30.16 -20.17 -13.01
CA ASP A 18 28.72 -19.94 -13.16
C ASP A 18 28.14 -21.32 -13.58
N PRO A 19 27.60 -22.12 -12.64
CA PRO A 19 27.15 -23.48 -12.96
C PRO A 19 25.99 -23.39 -13.95
N PRO A 20 25.72 -24.46 -14.73
CA PRO A 20 24.65 -24.45 -15.72
C PRO A 20 23.31 -24.09 -15.08
N SER A 21 22.50 -23.31 -15.79
CA SER A 21 21.16 -22.83 -15.40
C SER A 21 20.14 -23.97 -15.31
N ARG A 22 20.34 -24.87 -14.35
CA ARG A 22 19.31 -25.80 -13.88
C ARG A 22 18.41 -25.05 -12.91
N ILE A 23 17.12 -25.36 -12.97
CA ILE A 23 16.14 -24.93 -11.96
C ILE A 23 16.74 -25.27 -10.58
N ARG A 24 16.90 -24.25 -9.73
CA ARG A 24 17.43 -24.43 -8.38
C ARG A 24 16.28 -24.87 -7.48
N TRP A 25 16.00 -26.16 -7.46
CA TRP A 25 14.98 -26.72 -6.57
C TRP A 25 15.32 -26.43 -5.10
N LEU A 26 16.60 -26.45 -4.70
CA LEU A 26 17.02 -26.10 -3.33
C LEU A 26 17.33 -24.60 -3.16
N ASP A 27 16.52 -23.70 -3.75
CA ASP A 27 16.69 -22.25 -3.58
C ASP A 27 16.16 -21.79 -2.21
N PRO A 28 16.99 -21.14 -1.37
CA PRO A 28 16.58 -20.73 -0.02
C PRO A 28 15.41 -19.74 -0.01
N ALA A 29 15.27 -18.89 -1.03
CA ALA A 29 14.22 -17.87 -1.04
C ALA A 29 12.80 -18.47 -1.16
N PRO A 30 12.50 -19.32 -2.16
CA PRO A 30 11.23 -20.05 -2.23
C PRO A 30 10.97 -20.97 -1.02
N ILE A 31 12.00 -21.61 -0.47
CA ILE A 31 11.87 -22.49 0.71
C ILE A 31 11.38 -21.69 1.92
N VAL A 32 12.03 -20.57 2.23
CA VAL A 32 11.64 -19.72 3.37
C VAL A 32 10.20 -19.25 3.24
N VAL A 33 9.79 -18.79 2.05
CA VAL A 33 8.41 -18.33 1.83
C VAL A 33 7.40 -19.47 1.98
N ALA A 34 7.71 -20.66 1.48
CA ALA A 34 6.84 -21.82 1.61
C ALA A 34 6.68 -22.27 3.07
N VAL A 35 7.76 -22.24 3.86
CA VAL A 35 7.71 -22.52 5.30
C VAL A 35 6.86 -21.48 6.03
N VAL A 36 7.08 -20.18 5.75
CA VAL A 36 6.26 -19.10 6.33
C VAL A 36 4.79 -19.28 5.94
N ALA A 37 4.49 -19.60 4.68
CA ALA A 37 3.14 -19.84 4.21
C ALA A 37 2.47 -21.01 4.95
N ALA A 38 3.17 -22.13 5.11
CA ALA A 38 2.66 -23.30 5.83
C ALA A 38 2.38 -22.98 7.31
N VAL A 39 3.34 -22.34 8.01
CA VAL A 39 3.21 -21.98 9.44
C VAL A 39 2.05 -21.02 9.65
N VAL A 40 1.97 -19.96 8.84
CA VAL A 40 0.91 -18.95 8.93
C VAL A 40 -0.45 -19.58 8.62
N MET A 41 -0.58 -20.34 7.53
CA MET A 41 -1.86 -20.96 7.18
C MET A 41 -2.36 -21.97 8.20
N CYS A 42 -1.46 -22.78 8.77
CA CYS A 42 -1.82 -23.68 9.86
C CYS A 42 -2.22 -22.87 11.10
N GLY A 43 -1.35 -21.96 11.56
CA GLY A 43 -1.56 -21.19 12.79
C GLY A 43 -2.84 -20.36 12.78
N SER A 44 -3.13 -19.65 11.69
CA SER A 44 -4.35 -18.85 11.56
C SER A 44 -5.61 -19.70 11.64
N ARG A 45 -5.59 -20.89 11.01
CA ARG A 45 -6.77 -21.76 10.99
C ARG A 45 -7.04 -22.39 12.35
N PHE A 46 -6.00 -22.75 13.10
CA PHE A 46 -6.17 -23.21 14.49
C PHE A 46 -6.71 -22.11 15.40
N LEU A 47 -6.21 -20.87 15.25
CA LEU A 47 -6.60 -19.74 16.08
C LEU A 47 -8.01 -19.22 15.75
N VAL A 48 -8.47 -19.38 14.52
CA VAL A 48 -9.78 -18.86 14.06
C VAL A 48 -10.88 -19.92 14.19
N ASP A 49 -10.61 -21.18 13.83
CA ASP A 49 -11.63 -22.24 13.83
C ASP A 49 -11.65 -23.07 15.13
N GLY A 50 -10.67 -22.88 16.03
CA GLY A 50 -10.59 -23.56 17.34
C GLY A 50 -10.60 -25.10 17.23
N GLU A 51 -11.27 -25.78 18.16
CA GLU A 51 -11.41 -27.26 18.20
C GLU A 51 -12.24 -27.86 17.06
N ARG A 52 -12.86 -27.03 16.19
CA ARG A 52 -13.82 -27.50 15.17
C ARG A 52 -13.15 -28.04 13.91
N VAL A 53 -11.85 -27.84 13.74
CA VAL A 53 -11.10 -28.31 12.55
C VAL A 53 -10.02 -29.28 12.98
N THR A 54 -10.07 -30.50 12.44
CA THR A 54 -9.01 -31.49 12.67
C THR A 54 -7.68 -30.98 12.11
N LEU A 55 -6.58 -31.33 12.78
CA LEU A 55 -5.23 -30.92 12.37
C LEU A 55 -4.95 -31.24 10.89
N VAL A 56 -5.51 -32.35 10.41
CA VAL A 56 -5.43 -32.81 9.01
C VAL A 56 -6.21 -31.90 8.07
N ALA A 57 -7.43 -31.48 8.42
CA ALA A 57 -8.24 -30.59 7.60
C ALA A 57 -7.61 -29.19 7.45
N ALA A 58 -6.84 -28.74 8.46
CA ALA A 58 -6.04 -27.52 8.39
C ALA A 58 -4.75 -27.68 7.57
N ALA A 59 -4.03 -28.80 7.76
CA ALA A 59 -2.73 -29.04 7.16
C ALA A 59 -2.75 -29.21 5.64
N VAL A 60 -3.79 -29.84 5.06
CA VAL A 60 -3.82 -30.13 3.62
C VAL A 60 -3.84 -28.85 2.77
N PRO A 61 -4.76 -27.87 2.98
CA PRO A 61 -4.74 -26.63 2.20
C PRO A 61 -3.49 -25.79 2.44
N ALA A 62 -2.97 -25.79 3.67
CA ALA A 62 -1.71 -25.12 4.00
C ALA A 62 -0.52 -25.71 3.22
N LEU A 63 -0.43 -27.04 3.14
CA LEU A 63 0.59 -27.73 2.37
C LEU A 63 0.45 -27.46 0.87
N VAL A 64 -0.76 -27.56 0.32
CA VAL A 64 -1.02 -27.27 -1.10
C VAL A 64 -0.59 -25.85 -1.44
N PHE A 65 -1.00 -24.87 -0.63
CA PHE A 65 -0.64 -23.47 -0.84
C PHE A 65 0.88 -23.25 -0.71
N ALA A 66 1.52 -23.83 0.30
CA ALA A 66 2.98 -23.76 0.47
C ALA A 66 3.74 -24.38 -0.71
N VAL A 67 3.28 -25.52 -1.24
CA VAL A 67 3.86 -26.15 -2.44
C VAL A 67 3.68 -25.26 -3.66
N LEU A 68 2.51 -24.64 -3.85
CA LEU A 68 2.29 -23.68 -4.93
C LEU A 68 3.21 -22.46 -4.81
N CYS A 69 3.31 -21.86 -3.63
CA CYS A 69 4.23 -20.76 -3.35
C CYS A 69 5.69 -21.14 -3.64
N TYR A 70 6.10 -22.35 -3.24
CA TYR A 70 7.43 -22.89 -3.52
C TYR A 70 7.68 -23.04 -5.02
N LEU A 71 6.78 -23.71 -5.75
CA LEU A 71 6.92 -23.96 -7.18
C LEU A 71 6.94 -22.63 -7.98
N ILE A 72 6.00 -21.73 -7.71
CA ILE A 72 5.97 -20.39 -8.32
C ILE A 72 7.24 -19.62 -7.97
N GLY A 73 7.69 -19.69 -6.71
CA GLY A 73 8.90 -19.05 -6.24
C GLY A 73 10.15 -19.54 -6.96
N VAL A 74 10.32 -20.85 -7.09
CA VAL A 74 11.44 -21.47 -7.81
C VAL A 74 11.45 -21.05 -9.26
N LEU A 75 10.29 -21.06 -9.94
CA LEU A 75 10.16 -20.62 -11.33
C LEU A 75 10.50 -19.14 -11.49
N LEU A 76 9.99 -18.27 -10.60
CA LEU A 76 10.23 -16.83 -10.66
C LEU A 76 11.69 -16.47 -10.38
N CYS A 77 12.28 -17.03 -9.32
CA CYS A 77 13.70 -16.84 -8.99
C CYS A 77 14.62 -17.37 -10.09
N SER A 78 14.31 -18.55 -10.64
CA SER A 78 15.05 -19.11 -11.77
C SER A 78 14.93 -18.21 -13.01
N TRP A 79 13.77 -17.60 -13.24
CA TRP A 79 13.58 -16.65 -14.33
C TRP A 79 14.37 -15.36 -14.11
N PHE A 80 14.35 -14.78 -12.90
CA PHE A 80 15.18 -13.61 -12.58
C PHE A 80 16.66 -13.87 -12.82
N ASP A 81 17.15 -15.05 -12.47
CA ASP A 81 18.54 -15.43 -12.69
C ASP A 81 18.85 -15.67 -14.18
N ALA A 82 17.99 -16.44 -14.87
CA ALA A 82 18.17 -16.83 -16.27
C ALA A 82 17.95 -15.70 -17.28
N ALA A 83 17.01 -14.78 -17.03
CA ALA A 83 16.71 -13.65 -17.91
C ALA A 83 17.94 -12.76 -18.16
N SER A 84 18.84 -12.73 -17.18
CA SER A 84 20.07 -11.95 -17.19
C SER A 84 21.31 -12.71 -17.70
N GLY A 85 21.22 -14.03 -17.87
CA GLY A 85 22.23 -14.83 -18.58
C GLY A 85 21.86 -14.92 -20.05
N GLY A 86 22.83 -14.93 -20.96
CA GLY A 86 22.59 -15.04 -22.42
C GLY A 86 21.90 -16.34 -22.90
N ARG A 87 21.37 -17.17 -21.99
CA ARG A 87 21.00 -18.57 -22.20
C ARG A 87 19.49 -18.88 -22.15
N ALA A 88 18.58 -17.91 -21.95
CA ALA A 88 17.14 -18.20 -22.06
C ALA A 88 16.77 -18.56 -23.52
N VAL A 89 16.10 -19.70 -23.69
CA VAL A 89 15.83 -20.32 -25.02
C VAL A 89 14.94 -19.41 -25.88
N ALA A 90 13.89 -18.83 -25.29
CA ALA A 90 12.99 -17.89 -25.96
C ALA A 90 13.45 -16.43 -25.83
N SER A 91 13.43 -15.67 -26.93
CA SER A 91 13.78 -14.24 -26.98
C SER A 91 12.85 -13.34 -26.14
N TRP A 92 11.67 -13.81 -25.78
CA TRP A 92 10.68 -13.09 -24.96
C TRP A 92 10.95 -13.19 -23.46
N LEU A 93 11.66 -14.25 -23.04
CA LEU A 93 12.08 -14.50 -21.66
C LEU A 93 13.44 -13.86 -21.33
N ARG A 94 14.23 -13.52 -22.35
CA ARG A 94 15.53 -12.86 -22.23
C ARG A 94 15.39 -11.37 -21.93
N SER A 95 16.36 -10.84 -21.17
CA SER A 95 16.53 -9.40 -20.98
C SER A 95 16.70 -8.71 -22.33
N ARG A 96 16.08 -7.55 -22.46
CA ARG A 96 16.20 -6.69 -23.64
C ARG A 96 17.50 -5.89 -23.59
N PRO A 97 18.03 -5.45 -24.75
CA PRO A 97 19.05 -4.41 -24.75
C PRO A 97 18.56 -3.19 -23.97
N ARG A 98 19.43 -2.67 -23.10
CA ARG A 98 19.14 -1.46 -22.33
C ARG A 98 19.06 -0.27 -23.26
N SER A 99 18.21 0.69 -22.91
CA SER A 99 18.02 1.94 -23.65
C SER A 99 17.90 3.10 -22.66
N SER A 100 17.99 4.33 -23.14
CA SER A 100 17.69 5.46 -22.27
C SER A 100 16.18 5.50 -21.96
N LEU A 101 15.79 6.02 -20.79
CA LEU A 101 14.37 6.24 -20.48
C LEU A 101 13.71 7.13 -21.51
N ARG A 102 14.44 8.13 -22.04
CA ARG A 102 13.94 9.02 -23.10
C ARG A 102 13.53 8.23 -24.35
N ASP A 103 14.34 7.27 -24.77
CA ASP A 103 14.03 6.43 -25.95
C ASP A 103 12.85 5.50 -25.66
N ALA A 104 12.80 4.91 -24.46
CA ALA A 104 11.69 4.05 -24.05
C ALA A 104 10.35 4.82 -23.95
N VAL A 105 10.38 6.05 -23.43
CA VAL A 105 9.21 6.94 -23.36
C VAL A 105 8.77 7.33 -24.76
N ARG A 106 9.68 7.85 -25.60
CA ARG A 106 9.36 8.23 -26.99
C ARG A 106 8.77 7.08 -27.81
N GLY A 107 9.27 5.87 -27.62
CA GLY A 107 8.86 4.72 -28.44
C GLY A 107 7.64 3.95 -27.93
N ARG A 108 7.26 4.05 -26.65
CA ARG A 108 6.22 3.18 -26.06
C ARG A 108 5.27 3.83 -25.05
N PHE A 109 5.55 5.04 -24.56
CA PHE A 109 4.72 5.68 -23.52
C PHE A 109 3.27 5.81 -23.96
N VAL A 110 3.03 6.45 -25.12
CA VAL A 110 1.67 6.67 -25.66
C VAL A 110 0.95 5.34 -25.88
N ALA A 111 1.64 4.31 -26.38
CA ALA A 111 1.05 2.99 -26.58
C ALA A 111 0.61 2.34 -25.25
N TYR A 112 1.48 2.34 -24.22
CA TYR A 112 1.10 1.81 -22.91
C TYR A 112 -0.03 2.63 -22.29
N TRP A 113 0.03 3.95 -22.38
CA TRP A 113 -0.97 4.86 -21.83
C TRP A 113 -2.34 4.64 -22.47
N LEU A 114 -2.43 4.59 -23.80
CA LEU A 114 -3.69 4.34 -24.51
C LEU A 114 -4.26 2.96 -24.23
N VAL A 115 -3.42 1.91 -24.18
CA VAL A 115 -3.89 0.55 -23.83
C VAL A 115 -4.52 0.54 -22.45
N LEU A 116 -3.90 1.18 -21.46
CA LEU A 116 -4.47 1.25 -20.11
C LEU A 116 -5.80 1.99 -20.09
N LEU A 117 -5.89 3.15 -20.75
CA LEU A 117 -7.15 3.92 -20.83
C LEU A 117 -8.28 3.14 -21.52
N VAL A 118 -7.98 2.45 -22.62
CA VAL A 118 -8.95 1.61 -23.33
C VAL A 118 -9.41 0.46 -22.43
N CYS A 119 -8.48 -0.23 -21.77
CA CYS A 119 -8.81 -1.33 -20.85
C CYS A 119 -9.61 -0.87 -19.62
N TRP A 120 -9.40 0.35 -19.15
CA TRP A 120 -10.14 0.91 -18.01
C TRP A 120 -11.49 1.52 -18.40
N THR A 121 -11.73 1.83 -19.68
CA THR A 121 -12.98 2.44 -20.16
C THR A 121 -14.24 1.64 -19.76
N PRO A 122 -14.30 0.30 -19.91
CA PRO A 122 -15.45 -0.48 -19.45
C PRO A 122 -15.72 -0.33 -17.94
N TRP A 123 -14.65 -0.29 -17.13
CA TRP A 123 -14.73 -0.08 -15.69
C TRP A 123 -15.18 1.34 -15.33
N PHE A 124 -14.69 2.33 -16.06
CA PHE A 124 -15.13 3.72 -15.92
C PHE A 124 -16.60 3.88 -16.27
N ALA A 125 -17.08 3.25 -17.36
CA ALA A 125 -18.49 3.28 -17.73
C ALA A 125 -19.39 2.62 -16.66
N PHE A 126 -18.89 1.53 -16.06
CA PHE A 126 -19.55 0.85 -14.95
C PHE A 126 -19.66 1.74 -13.70
N CYS A 127 -18.56 2.36 -13.29
CA CYS A 127 -18.51 3.23 -12.12
C CYS A 127 -18.96 4.68 -12.38
N TRP A 128 -19.34 5.03 -13.61
CA TRP A 128 -19.67 6.41 -13.99
C TRP A 128 -20.81 6.97 -13.13
N PRO A 129 -20.72 8.21 -12.62
CA PRO A 129 -19.68 9.24 -12.85
C PRO A 129 -18.43 9.20 -11.95
N GLY A 130 -18.28 8.16 -11.14
CA GLY A 130 -17.21 8.00 -10.17
C GLY A 130 -17.74 7.35 -8.89
N VAL A 131 -16.81 6.89 -8.05
CA VAL A 131 -17.11 6.30 -6.73
C VAL A 131 -16.54 7.20 -5.64
N MET A 132 -17.33 7.41 -4.59
CA MET A 132 -16.95 8.16 -3.39
C MET A 132 -16.79 7.21 -2.22
N ARG A 133 -15.99 7.66 -1.26
CA ARG A 133 -15.82 7.01 0.03
C ARG A 133 -16.44 7.87 1.13
N ASP A 134 -16.55 7.28 2.30
CA ASP A 134 -16.95 7.89 3.56
C ASP A 134 -16.14 9.16 3.85
N ASP A 135 -14.81 9.10 3.75
CA ASP A 135 -13.95 10.29 3.91
C ASP A 135 -14.27 11.38 2.88
N THR A 136 -14.57 10.99 1.64
CA THR A 136 -14.86 11.92 0.54
C THR A 136 -16.09 12.77 0.82
N ILE A 137 -17.11 12.22 1.48
CA ILE A 137 -18.32 12.94 1.90
C ILE A 137 -17.96 14.02 2.91
N VAL A 138 -17.17 13.68 3.92
CA VAL A 138 -16.75 14.63 4.96
C VAL A 138 -15.83 15.71 4.39
N GLN A 139 -14.97 15.35 3.44
CA GLN A 139 -14.11 16.30 2.71
C GLN A 139 -14.92 17.25 1.82
N PHE A 140 -15.98 16.76 1.18
CA PHE A 140 -16.94 17.59 0.47
C PHE A 140 -17.61 18.61 1.41
N MET A 141 -18.09 18.16 2.58
CA MET A 141 -18.71 19.04 3.57
C MET A 141 -17.75 20.12 4.08
N GLN A 142 -16.49 19.76 4.36
CA GLN A 142 -15.45 20.70 4.77
C GLN A 142 -15.16 21.75 3.68
N SER A 143 -14.91 21.31 2.45
CA SER A 143 -14.51 22.19 1.36
C SER A 143 -15.65 23.03 0.76
N SER A 144 -16.90 22.59 0.97
CA SER A 144 -18.11 23.32 0.56
C SER A 144 -18.67 24.22 1.67
N GLY A 145 -18.04 24.25 2.85
CA GLY A 145 -18.40 25.14 3.95
C GLY A 145 -19.56 24.67 4.84
N TYR A 146 -20.00 23.41 4.71
CA TYR A 146 -21.02 22.81 5.57
C TYR A 146 -20.48 22.32 6.91
N HIS A 147 -19.17 22.04 6.97
CA HIS A 147 -18.44 21.70 8.18
C HIS A 147 -17.13 22.49 8.26
N ARG A 148 -16.63 22.75 9.46
CA ARG A 148 -15.29 23.35 9.62
C ARG A 148 -14.21 22.36 9.20
N TYR A 149 -13.11 22.86 8.67
CA TYR A 149 -11.93 22.02 8.43
C TYR A 149 -11.45 21.39 9.73
N PHE A 150 -10.99 20.14 9.67
CA PHE A 150 -10.37 19.47 10.82
C PHE A 150 -9.24 18.51 10.39
N THR A 151 -8.31 18.23 11.29
CA THR A 151 -7.01 17.64 10.96
C THR A 151 -6.91 16.12 11.12
N GLN A 152 -8.03 15.41 11.21
CA GLN A 152 -8.03 13.93 11.28
C GLN A 152 -7.30 13.32 10.08
N HIS A 153 -7.43 13.98 8.92
CA HIS A 153 -6.62 13.72 7.73
C HIS A 153 -5.86 14.98 7.33
N PRO A 154 -4.66 14.84 6.72
CA PRO A 154 -3.96 15.98 6.14
C PRO A 154 -4.88 16.72 5.15
N LEU A 155 -4.95 18.05 5.22
CA LEU A 155 -5.95 18.81 4.45
C LEU A 155 -5.67 18.91 2.95
N PHE A 156 -4.52 18.43 2.48
CA PHE A 156 -4.12 18.56 1.07
C PHE A 156 -5.13 17.94 0.11
N ASP A 157 -5.56 16.71 0.37
CA ASP A 157 -6.54 15.99 -0.45
C ASP A 157 -7.91 16.68 -0.45
N THR A 158 -8.35 17.16 0.71
CA THR A 158 -9.59 17.91 0.92
C THR A 158 -9.61 19.18 0.09
N LEU A 159 -8.48 19.90 0.03
CA LEU A 159 -8.34 21.10 -0.79
C LEU A 159 -8.30 20.76 -2.29
N VAL A 160 -7.57 19.71 -2.69
CA VAL A 160 -7.57 19.22 -4.07
C VAL A 160 -9.00 18.88 -4.50
N PHE A 161 -9.74 18.14 -3.68
CA PHE A 161 -11.14 17.76 -3.97
C PHE A 161 -12.05 18.99 -4.04
N GLY A 162 -11.85 19.96 -3.15
CA GLY A 162 -12.55 21.24 -3.16
C GLY A 162 -12.48 22.00 -4.49
N VAL A 163 -11.36 21.92 -5.22
CA VAL A 163 -11.26 22.51 -6.57
C VAL A 163 -12.25 21.87 -7.52
N PHE A 164 -12.37 20.54 -7.50
CA PHE A 164 -13.29 19.82 -8.39
C PHE A 164 -14.75 19.99 -7.96
N TRP A 165 -15.04 20.10 -6.67
CA TRP A 165 -16.38 20.43 -6.19
C TRP A 165 -16.86 21.80 -6.68
N ARG A 166 -15.97 22.80 -6.71
CA ARG A 166 -16.28 24.11 -7.29
C ARG A 166 -16.54 24.04 -8.80
N ILE A 167 -15.80 23.21 -9.53
CA ILE A 167 -16.05 22.96 -10.96
C ILE A 167 -17.45 22.34 -11.14
N GLY A 168 -17.80 21.33 -10.35
CA GLY A 168 -19.13 20.72 -10.38
C GLY A 168 -20.25 21.70 -10.07
N GLY A 169 -20.09 22.50 -9.02
CA GLY A 169 -21.05 23.56 -8.67
C GLY A 169 -21.21 24.61 -9.78
N ALA A 170 -20.12 25.00 -10.45
CA ALA A 170 -20.17 25.89 -11.62
C ALA A 170 -20.89 25.25 -12.83
N MET A 171 -20.91 23.93 -12.92
CA MET A 171 -21.70 23.16 -13.89
C MET A 171 -23.14 22.87 -13.41
N GLY A 172 -23.52 23.36 -12.23
CA GLY A 172 -24.85 23.21 -11.64
C GLY A 172 -25.11 21.89 -10.92
N ASN A 173 -24.12 20.99 -10.82
CA ASN A 173 -24.25 19.74 -10.06
C ASN A 173 -22.88 19.18 -9.62
N GLN A 174 -22.75 18.89 -8.33
CA GLN A 174 -21.49 18.53 -7.68
C GLN A 174 -20.92 17.21 -8.19
N VAL A 175 -21.79 16.33 -8.70
CA VAL A 175 -21.44 15.05 -9.31
C VAL A 175 -20.56 15.23 -10.54
N TRP A 176 -20.72 16.31 -11.31
CA TRP A 176 -19.83 16.61 -12.43
C TRP A 176 -18.40 16.93 -11.98
N GLY A 177 -18.25 17.51 -10.78
CA GLY A 177 -16.95 17.70 -10.15
C GLY A 177 -16.23 16.38 -9.93
N MET A 178 -16.94 15.38 -9.40
CA MET A 178 -16.42 14.01 -9.25
C MET A 178 -16.07 13.39 -10.62
N ALA A 179 -16.92 13.56 -11.62
CA ALA A 179 -16.68 13.04 -12.96
C ALA A 179 -15.38 13.60 -13.56
N VAL A 180 -15.19 14.91 -13.49
CA VAL A 180 -13.96 15.57 -13.97
C VAL A 180 -12.76 15.09 -13.16
N TYR A 181 -12.87 15.00 -11.83
CA TYR A 181 -11.79 14.49 -10.98
C TYR A 181 -11.35 13.09 -11.38
N THR A 182 -12.30 12.15 -11.50
CA THR A 182 -11.99 10.75 -11.77
C THR A 182 -11.40 10.55 -13.17
N VAL A 183 -11.83 11.33 -14.16
CA VAL A 183 -11.20 11.36 -15.49
C VAL A 183 -9.75 11.85 -15.42
N VAL A 184 -9.49 12.97 -14.74
CA VAL A 184 -8.12 13.50 -14.57
C VAL A 184 -7.25 12.49 -13.81
N GLN A 185 -7.78 11.90 -12.74
CA GLN A 185 -7.09 10.85 -11.98
C GLN A 185 -6.74 9.66 -12.88
N ALA A 186 -7.67 9.17 -13.72
CA ALA A 186 -7.42 8.06 -14.63
C ALA A 186 -6.26 8.34 -15.59
N LEU A 187 -6.26 9.54 -16.20
CA LEU A 187 -5.22 9.96 -17.14
C LEU A 187 -3.84 9.98 -16.47
N LEU A 188 -3.77 10.51 -15.24
CA LEU A 188 -2.53 10.61 -14.47
C LEU A 188 -2.05 9.24 -13.94
N MET A 189 -2.95 8.39 -13.42
CA MET A 189 -2.61 7.03 -12.97
C MET A 189 -2.12 6.17 -14.14
N ALA A 190 -2.80 6.23 -15.29
CA ALA A 190 -2.35 5.55 -16.51
C ALA A 190 -0.98 6.05 -16.94
N ALA A 191 -0.71 7.36 -16.85
CA ALA A 191 0.59 7.94 -17.20
C ALA A 191 1.70 7.44 -16.27
N ASN A 192 1.44 7.34 -14.96
CA ASN A 192 2.37 6.77 -13.99
C ASN A 192 2.71 5.31 -14.31
N LEU A 193 1.71 4.46 -14.56
CA LEU A 193 1.94 3.06 -14.87
C LEU A 193 2.61 2.87 -16.24
N ALA A 194 2.26 3.67 -17.25
CA ALA A 194 2.96 3.71 -18.53
C ALA A 194 4.44 4.10 -18.36
N LEU A 195 4.74 5.08 -17.48
CA LEU A 195 6.11 5.45 -17.14
C LEU A 195 6.85 4.32 -16.42
N VAL A 196 6.22 3.60 -15.49
CA VAL A 196 6.79 2.40 -14.85
C VAL A 196 7.16 1.36 -15.91
N LEU A 197 6.28 1.05 -16.85
CA LEU A 197 6.54 0.09 -17.93
C LEU A 197 7.67 0.55 -18.86
N CYS A 198 7.71 1.84 -19.22
CA CYS A 198 8.81 2.45 -19.98
C CYS A 198 10.13 2.39 -19.20
N TYR A 199 10.09 2.63 -17.89
CA TYR A 199 11.24 2.53 -17.02
C TYR A 199 11.80 1.10 -16.99
N LEU A 200 10.96 0.11 -16.71
CA LEU A 200 11.35 -1.31 -16.73
C LEU A 200 11.92 -1.71 -18.11
N ARG A 201 11.28 -1.26 -19.19
CA ARG A 201 11.77 -1.47 -20.56
C ARG A 201 13.17 -0.89 -20.77
N SER A 202 13.42 0.35 -20.31
CA SER A 202 14.72 1.00 -20.43
C SER A 202 15.83 0.24 -19.68
N ARG A 203 15.46 -0.41 -18.57
CA ARG A 203 16.37 -1.22 -17.75
C ARG A 203 16.65 -2.62 -18.30
N GLY A 204 16.00 -3.00 -19.39
CA GLY A 204 16.22 -4.27 -20.08
C GLY A 204 15.32 -5.40 -19.59
N VAL A 205 14.23 -5.10 -18.89
CA VAL A 205 13.29 -6.12 -18.40
C VAL A 205 12.72 -6.94 -19.59
N PRO A 206 12.58 -8.29 -19.46
CA PRO A 206 12.08 -9.15 -20.53
C PRO A 206 10.71 -8.75 -21.08
N ARG A 207 10.45 -9.07 -22.35
CA ARG A 207 9.16 -8.76 -23.00
C ARG A 207 7.98 -9.40 -22.27
N LEU A 208 8.12 -10.66 -21.85
CA LEU A 208 7.05 -11.36 -21.15
C LEU A 208 6.76 -10.73 -19.79
N ALA A 209 7.79 -10.30 -19.05
CA ALA A 209 7.60 -9.60 -17.77
C ALA A 209 6.90 -8.24 -17.96
N LEU A 210 7.23 -7.50 -19.03
CA LEU A 210 6.52 -6.27 -19.39
C LEU A 210 5.06 -6.54 -19.80
N ALA A 211 4.79 -7.67 -20.48
CA ALA A 211 3.45 -8.07 -20.86
C ALA A 211 2.60 -8.44 -19.62
N PHE A 212 3.16 -9.21 -18.68
CA PHE A 212 2.51 -9.46 -17.39
C PHE A 212 2.29 -8.18 -16.58
N GLY A 213 3.27 -7.28 -16.54
CA GLY A 213 3.11 -5.98 -15.90
C GLY A 213 1.99 -5.15 -16.53
N LEU A 214 1.91 -5.11 -17.87
CA LEU A 214 0.83 -4.42 -18.58
C LEU A 214 -0.53 -5.07 -18.33
N ALA A 215 -0.62 -6.40 -18.38
CA ALA A 215 -1.86 -7.12 -18.10
C ALA A 215 -2.35 -6.90 -16.67
N TYR A 216 -1.42 -6.90 -15.70
CA TYR A 216 -1.72 -6.56 -14.30
C TYR A 216 -2.27 -5.13 -14.20
N CYS A 217 -1.57 -4.13 -14.75
CA CYS A 217 -2.05 -2.74 -14.74
C CYS A 217 -3.40 -2.56 -15.44
N ALA A 218 -3.65 -3.32 -16.51
CA ALA A 218 -4.87 -3.21 -17.31
C ALA A 218 -6.09 -3.88 -16.67
N GLY A 219 -5.90 -4.99 -15.93
CA GLY A 219 -7.01 -5.86 -15.53
C GLY A 219 -7.00 -6.36 -14.07
N PHE A 220 -5.96 -6.08 -13.28
CA PHE A 220 -5.96 -6.51 -11.87
C PHE A 220 -7.01 -5.72 -11.08
N TYR A 221 -8.02 -6.43 -10.60
CA TYR A 221 -9.24 -5.86 -10.03
C TYR A 221 -9.00 -4.75 -8.99
N ALA A 222 -8.15 -5.00 -7.99
CA ALA A 222 -7.91 -4.04 -6.91
C ALA A 222 -7.21 -2.76 -7.37
N LEU A 223 -6.38 -2.86 -8.42
CA LEU A 223 -5.75 -1.70 -9.04
C LEU A 223 -6.79 -0.92 -9.84
N VAL A 224 -7.51 -1.58 -10.74
CA VAL A 224 -8.46 -0.95 -11.67
C VAL A 224 -9.61 -0.25 -10.95
N GLN A 225 -10.12 -0.83 -9.85
CA GLN A 225 -11.21 -0.25 -9.07
C GLN A 225 -10.86 1.05 -8.34
N SER A 226 -9.59 1.24 -7.99
CA SER A 226 -9.16 2.49 -7.37
C SER A 226 -9.15 3.66 -8.36
N VAL A 227 -9.11 3.39 -9.67
CA VAL A 227 -8.98 4.42 -10.72
C VAL A 227 -10.22 5.33 -10.82
N PRO A 228 -11.47 4.82 -10.86
CA PRO A 228 -12.66 5.67 -10.81
C PRO A 228 -13.06 6.10 -9.39
N THR A 229 -12.25 5.82 -8.36
CA THR A 229 -12.57 6.11 -6.97
C THR A 229 -11.91 7.40 -6.51
N MET A 230 -12.71 8.38 -6.10
CA MET A 230 -12.25 9.62 -5.49
C MET A 230 -11.98 9.41 -4.02
N SER A 231 -10.73 9.06 -3.69
CA SER A 231 -10.27 8.86 -2.31
C SER A 231 -8.83 9.33 -2.15
N LYS A 232 -8.47 9.64 -0.90
CA LYS A 232 -7.09 10.00 -0.52
C LYS A 232 -6.09 8.91 -0.91
N ASP A 233 -6.48 7.64 -0.79
CA ASP A 233 -5.65 6.49 -1.13
C ASP A 233 -5.31 6.43 -2.61
N SER A 234 -6.30 6.68 -3.48
CA SER A 234 -6.10 6.76 -4.93
C SER A 234 -5.25 7.98 -5.30
N LEU A 235 -5.49 9.12 -4.68
CA LEU A 235 -4.70 10.34 -4.88
C LEU A 235 -3.22 10.14 -4.52
N THR A 236 -2.92 9.49 -3.39
CA THR A 236 -1.54 9.21 -2.95
C THR A 236 -0.76 8.39 -3.98
N THR A 237 -1.43 7.53 -4.77
CA THR A 237 -0.75 6.75 -5.83
C THR A 237 -0.07 7.64 -6.87
N LEU A 238 -0.61 8.84 -7.12
CA LEU A 238 -0.08 9.78 -8.09
C LEU A 238 1.33 10.24 -7.71
N PHE A 239 1.67 10.21 -6.42
CA PHE A 239 2.94 10.67 -5.88
C PHE A 239 3.88 9.52 -5.49
N VAL A 240 3.35 8.47 -4.85
CA VAL A 240 4.18 7.36 -4.33
C VAL A 240 4.77 6.50 -5.45
N VAL A 241 4.07 6.33 -6.58
CA VAL A 241 4.56 5.54 -7.73
C VAL A 241 5.77 6.20 -8.40
N PRO A 242 5.72 7.49 -8.81
CA PRO A 242 6.91 8.16 -9.32
C PRO A 242 7.98 8.32 -8.24
N LEU A 243 7.63 8.46 -6.95
CA LEU A 243 8.59 8.43 -5.85
C LEU A 243 9.36 7.11 -5.83
N ALA A 244 8.67 5.98 -5.96
CA ALA A 244 9.30 4.66 -6.00
C ALA A 244 10.26 4.50 -7.19
N LEU A 245 9.95 5.09 -8.35
CA LEU A 245 10.85 5.12 -9.51
C LEU A 245 12.11 5.96 -9.24
N ILE A 246 11.96 7.18 -8.72
CA ILE A 246 13.11 8.04 -8.40
C ILE A 246 13.95 7.42 -7.29
N ALA A 247 13.33 6.88 -6.23
CA ALA A 247 14.03 6.22 -5.15
C ALA A 247 14.77 4.97 -5.64
N THR A 248 14.18 4.21 -6.57
CA THR A 248 14.87 3.13 -7.27
C THR A 248 16.13 3.64 -7.99
N GLU A 249 16.04 4.75 -8.73
CA GLU A 249 17.22 5.35 -9.38
C GLU A 249 18.28 5.81 -8.39
N VAL A 250 17.87 6.41 -7.27
CA VAL A 250 18.80 6.82 -6.20
C VAL A 250 19.54 5.59 -5.66
N CYS A 251 18.82 4.52 -5.31
CA CYS A 251 19.42 3.29 -4.79
C CYS A 251 20.36 2.62 -5.80
N LEU A 252 19.92 2.47 -7.06
CA LEU A 252 20.71 1.80 -8.08
C LEU A 252 21.96 2.62 -8.46
N SER A 253 21.82 3.94 -8.64
CA SER A 253 22.93 4.85 -9.01
C SER A 253 23.86 5.21 -7.84
N ARG A 254 23.61 4.66 -6.64
CA ARG A 254 24.28 5.05 -5.39
C ARG A 254 24.17 6.54 -5.09
N GLY A 255 23.04 7.15 -5.44
CA GLY A 255 22.77 8.57 -5.28
C GLY A 255 23.39 9.48 -6.34
N ALA A 256 24.16 8.95 -7.31
CA ALA A 256 24.77 9.78 -8.35
C ALA A 256 23.74 10.58 -9.18
N VAL A 257 22.51 10.05 -9.31
CA VAL A 257 21.39 10.74 -9.98
C VAL A 257 21.04 12.09 -9.31
N LEU A 258 21.25 12.21 -7.99
CA LEU A 258 21.02 13.43 -7.22
C LEU A 258 22.08 14.51 -7.46
N ARG A 259 23.06 14.30 -8.35
CA ARG A 259 23.92 15.39 -8.83
C ARG A 259 23.19 16.37 -9.74
N ARG A 260 22.01 15.99 -10.21
CA ARG A 260 21.16 16.81 -11.06
C ARG A 260 20.11 17.47 -10.18
N TRP A 261 20.16 18.80 -10.10
CA TRP A 261 19.21 19.57 -9.29
C TRP A 261 17.73 19.26 -9.60
N PRO A 262 17.29 18.98 -10.85
CA PRO A 262 15.89 18.66 -11.10
C PRO A 262 15.45 17.37 -10.43
N VAL A 263 16.36 16.41 -10.24
CA VAL A 263 16.07 15.15 -9.56
C VAL A 263 15.95 15.36 -8.06
N CYS A 264 16.74 16.26 -7.47
CA CYS A 264 16.58 16.67 -6.08
C CYS A 264 15.22 17.34 -5.85
N VAL A 265 14.84 18.28 -6.71
CA VAL A 265 13.55 18.96 -6.63
C VAL A 265 12.40 17.97 -6.79
N ALA A 266 12.48 17.06 -7.77
CA ALA A 266 11.47 16.02 -7.93
C ALA A 266 11.38 15.08 -6.72
N LEU A 267 12.52 14.66 -6.14
CA LEU A 267 12.53 13.84 -4.93
C LEU A 267 11.87 14.59 -3.76
N VAL A 268 12.26 15.83 -3.49
CA VAL A 268 11.67 16.66 -2.43
C VAL A 268 10.17 16.82 -2.63
N ALA A 269 9.74 17.23 -3.83
CA ALA A 269 8.33 17.45 -4.14
C ALA A 269 7.50 16.17 -3.96
N LEU A 270 7.99 15.03 -4.45
CA LEU A 270 7.26 13.76 -4.32
C LEU A 270 7.21 13.24 -2.88
N VAL A 271 8.26 13.43 -2.08
CA VAL A 271 8.24 13.10 -0.65
C VAL A 271 7.22 13.99 0.07
N VAL A 272 7.24 15.31 -0.16
CA VAL A 272 6.26 16.25 0.42
C VAL A 272 4.85 15.84 0.04
N LEU A 273 4.56 15.70 -1.26
CA LEU A 273 3.22 15.34 -1.77
C LEU A 273 2.74 13.99 -1.22
N THR A 274 3.64 13.02 -1.06
CA THR A 274 3.29 11.73 -0.46
C THR A 274 2.92 11.88 1.02
N MET A 275 3.70 12.64 1.81
CA MET A 275 3.42 12.90 3.24
C MET A 275 2.11 13.65 3.44
N VAL A 276 1.92 14.76 2.70
CA VAL A 276 0.75 15.62 2.88
C VAL A 276 -0.52 15.01 2.28
N SER A 277 -0.43 13.99 1.41
CA SER A 277 -1.61 13.31 0.86
C SER A 277 -2.19 12.25 1.79
N LYS A 278 -1.34 11.56 2.58
CA LYS A 278 -1.78 10.46 3.45
C LYS A 278 -0.87 10.34 4.66
N ARG A 279 -1.45 10.53 5.83
CA ARG A 279 -0.75 10.55 7.13
C ARG A 279 0.11 9.31 7.40
N THR A 280 -0.37 8.13 7.02
CA THR A 280 0.36 6.86 7.24
C THR A 280 1.65 6.77 6.42
N MET A 281 1.83 7.64 5.41
CA MET A 281 3.07 7.66 4.62
C MET A 281 4.23 8.32 5.35
N LEU A 282 3.99 9.18 6.35
CA LEU A 282 5.05 9.77 7.18
C LEU A 282 5.91 8.69 7.85
N PRO A 283 5.37 7.78 8.68
CA PRO A 283 6.18 6.74 9.32
C PRO A 283 6.82 5.80 8.28
N VAL A 284 6.13 5.48 7.18
CA VAL A 284 6.70 4.67 6.08
C VAL A 284 7.94 5.34 5.49
N LEU A 285 7.88 6.65 5.22
CA LEU A 285 8.98 7.40 4.61
C LEU A 285 10.14 7.63 5.58
N VAL A 286 9.87 7.83 6.87
CA VAL A 286 10.90 7.90 7.92
C VAL A 286 11.66 6.59 8.01
N CYS A 287 10.97 5.45 8.06
CA CYS A 287 11.61 4.14 8.03
C CYS A 287 12.37 3.88 6.72
N PHE A 288 11.81 4.32 5.59
CA PHE A 288 12.43 4.18 4.27
C PHE A 288 13.66 5.07 4.06
N ALA A 289 13.79 6.17 4.80
CA ALA A 289 14.94 7.05 4.74
C ALA A 289 16.26 6.30 4.99
N VAL A 290 16.26 5.35 5.93
CA VAL A 290 17.45 4.55 6.29
C VAL A 290 17.99 3.75 5.10
N PRO A 291 17.25 2.81 4.47
CA PRO A 291 17.75 2.07 3.33
C PRO A 291 18.10 2.96 2.13
N LEU A 292 17.36 4.06 1.91
CA LEU A 292 17.63 5.00 0.83
C LEU A 292 18.99 5.69 1.02
N VAL A 293 19.27 6.23 2.22
CA VAL A 293 20.52 6.91 2.58
C VAL A 293 21.71 5.95 2.58
N LEU A 294 21.51 4.72 3.06
CA LEU A 294 22.54 3.67 3.02
C LEU A 294 22.90 3.29 1.57
N ALA A 295 21.91 3.17 0.69
CA ALA A 295 22.13 2.87 -0.72
C ALA A 295 22.78 4.04 -1.49
N ALA A 296 22.50 5.29 -1.10
CA ALA A 296 22.99 6.51 -1.75
C ALA A 296 24.44 6.89 -1.41
N SER A 297 25.37 5.94 -1.40
CA SER A 297 26.73 6.14 -0.87
C SER A 297 27.57 7.24 -1.55
N LYS A 298 27.26 7.64 -2.79
CA LYS A 298 27.95 8.74 -3.50
C LYS A 298 27.31 10.12 -3.31
N ALA A 299 26.16 10.20 -2.65
CA ALA A 299 25.43 11.44 -2.42
C ALA A 299 24.66 11.42 -1.09
N ARG A 300 25.24 10.80 -0.05
CA ARG A 300 24.57 10.55 1.24
C ARG A 300 24.07 11.83 1.89
N VAL A 301 24.95 12.83 2.04
CA VAL A 301 24.61 14.14 2.61
C VAL A 301 23.48 14.80 1.82
N ARG A 302 23.58 14.82 0.48
CA ARG A 302 22.53 15.40 -0.36
C ARG A 302 21.19 14.67 -0.24
N THR A 303 21.22 13.35 -0.09
CA THR A 303 20.01 12.54 0.15
C THR A 303 19.37 12.94 1.47
N VAL A 304 20.16 13.01 2.54
CA VAL A 304 19.69 13.48 3.87
C VAL A 304 19.12 14.90 3.77
N CYS A 305 19.82 15.83 3.11
CA CYS A 305 19.31 17.19 2.91
C CYS A 305 17.98 17.21 2.16
N CYS A 306 17.81 16.42 1.09
CA CYS A 306 16.53 16.34 0.38
C CYS A 306 15.40 15.84 1.29
N LEU A 307 15.67 14.81 2.10
CA LEU A 307 14.67 14.26 3.02
C LEU A 307 14.34 15.24 4.15
N LEU A 308 15.34 15.89 4.75
CA LEU A 308 15.12 16.91 5.78
C LEU A 308 14.34 18.11 5.24
N VAL A 309 14.71 18.62 4.06
CA VAL A 309 13.96 19.70 3.40
C VAL A 309 12.52 19.26 3.14
N ALA A 310 12.29 18.03 2.68
CA ALA A 310 10.93 17.54 2.46
C ALA A 310 10.12 17.46 3.77
N VAL A 311 10.71 16.96 4.86
CA VAL A 311 10.05 16.92 6.18
C VAL A 311 9.74 18.33 6.68
N ILE A 312 10.68 19.27 6.58
CA ILE A 312 10.47 20.67 6.97
C ILE A 312 9.36 21.30 6.13
N LEU A 313 9.35 21.09 4.81
CA LEU A 313 8.32 21.63 3.94
C LEU A 313 6.94 21.03 4.21
N ALA A 314 6.84 19.73 4.46
CA ALA A 314 5.57 19.07 4.75
C ALA A 314 5.04 19.39 6.15
N GLU A 315 5.82 19.08 7.19
CA GLU A 315 5.36 19.16 8.59
C GLU A 315 5.65 20.52 9.24
N GLY A 316 6.71 21.20 8.82
CA GLY A 316 7.10 22.50 9.38
C GLY A 316 6.48 23.71 8.68
N VAL A 317 6.14 23.59 7.39
CA VAL A 317 5.62 24.71 6.58
C VAL A 317 4.19 24.44 6.12
N TRP A 318 3.97 23.40 5.32
CA TRP A 318 2.67 23.15 4.69
C TRP A 318 1.56 22.86 5.71
N THR A 319 1.73 21.86 6.58
CA THR A 319 0.70 21.45 7.55
C THR A 319 0.31 22.62 8.47
N PRO A 320 1.24 23.36 9.13
CA PRO A 320 0.88 24.50 9.96
C PRO A 320 0.24 25.64 9.16
N ALA A 321 0.76 25.96 7.97
CA ALA A 321 0.22 27.04 7.15
C ALA A 321 -1.22 26.76 6.71
N VAL A 322 -1.50 25.54 6.22
CA VAL A 322 -2.85 25.17 5.79
C VAL A 322 -3.80 25.13 6.98
N ASN A 323 -3.39 24.56 8.12
CA ASN A 323 -4.22 24.55 9.33
C ASN A 323 -4.55 25.97 9.80
N HIS A 324 -3.59 26.90 9.74
CA HIS A 324 -3.82 28.30 10.10
C HIS A 324 -4.76 29.01 9.12
N VAL A 325 -4.51 28.90 7.81
CA VAL A 325 -5.31 29.56 6.77
C VAL A 325 -6.76 29.05 6.77
N THR A 326 -6.95 27.74 6.97
CA THR A 326 -8.28 27.12 7.02
C THR A 326 -8.96 27.24 8.38
N ARG A 327 -8.25 27.72 9.42
CA ARG A 327 -8.68 27.71 10.82
C ARG A 327 -9.18 26.33 11.24
N ALA A 328 -8.45 25.29 10.83
CA ALA A 328 -8.86 23.92 11.04
C ALA A 328 -8.90 23.59 12.54
N ASN A 329 -9.96 22.92 12.96
CA ASN A 329 -10.05 22.35 14.28
C ASN A 329 -9.02 21.22 14.40
N HIS A 330 -8.22 21.24 15.47
CA HIS A 330 -7.32 20.14 15.74
C HIS A 330 -8.14 18.90 16.09
N SER A 331 -8.10 17.88 15.23
CA SER A 331 -8.64 16.58 15.56
C SER A 331 -7.74 15.91 16.58
N ILE A 332 -8.35 15.46 17.66
CA ILE A 332 -7.61 14.72 18.69
C ILE A 332 -7.26 13.36 18.10
N ASP A 333 -5.97 13.06 18.08
CA ASP A 333 -5.46 11.79 17.60
C ASP A 333 -6.03 10.67 18.46
N ARG A 334 -6.83 9.81 17.85
CA ARG A 334 -7.24 8.56 18.47
C ARG A 334 -6.04 7.63 18.36
N ASP A 335 -5.45 7.41 19.52
CA ASP A 335 -4.11 6.89 19.73
C ASP A 335 -3.98 5.44 19.19
N VAL A 336 -2.78 5.08 18.72
CA VAL A 336 -2.36 3.68 18.44
C VAL A 336 -2.66 2.77 19.65
N PHE A 337 -2.78 3.38 20.82
CA PHE A 337 -3.19 2.74 22.05
C PHE A 337 -4.53 2.00 21.98
N GLY A 338 -5.50 2.43 21.14
CA GLY A 338 -6.74 1.67 20.93
C GLY A 338 -6.49 0.32 20.26
N LEU A 339 -5.55 0.27 19.30
CA LEU A 339 -5.08 -0.99 18.71
C LEU A 339 -4.34 -1.85 19.75
N ILE A 340 -3.52 -1.24 20.61
CA ILE A 340 -2.81 -1.94 21.69
C ILE A 340 -3.80 -2.58 22.67
N MET A 341 -4.89 -1.88 23.00
CA MET A 341 -5.90 -2.31 23.96
C MET A 341 -6.97 -3.25 23.38
N LEU A 342 -6.96 -3.53 22.07
CA LEU A 342 -7.92 -4.44 21.44
C LEU A 342 -8.03 -5.82 22.12
N PRO A 343 -6.93 -6.47 22.56
CA PRO A 343 -7.01 -7.70 23.34
C PRO A 343 -7.75 -7.58 24.67
N VAL A 344 -7.63 -6.42 25.34
CA VAL A 344 -8.28 -6.16 26.63
C VAL A 344 -9.78 -6.02 26.42
N ALA A 345 -10.20 -5.30 25.38
CA ALA A 345 -11.61 -5.20 24.97
C ALA A 345 -12.20 -6.58 24.62
N ARG A 346 -11.42 -7.45 23.94
CA ARG A 346 -11.84 -8.83 23.65
C ARG A 346 -12.08 -9.64 24.92
N ILE A 347 -11.16 -9.57 25.88
CA ILE A 347 -11.30 -10.27 27.16
C ILE A 347 -12.53 -9.73 27.90
N GLU A 348 -12.70 -8.43 27.97
CA GLU A 348 -13.87 -7.85 28.63
C GLU A 348 -15.19 -8.35 27.99
N SER A 349 -15.23 -8.46 26.67
CA SER A 349 -16.41 -8.94 25.93
C SER A 349 -16.70 -10.43 26.16
N GLN A 350 -15.66 -11.27 26.28
CA GLN A 350 -15.80 -12.74 26.28
C GLN A 350 -15.69 -13.37 27.68
N ASP A 351 -14.85 -12.81 28.54
CA ASP A 351 -14.58 -13.24 29.91
C ASP A 351 -14.24 -12.02 30.80
N PRO A 352 -15.25 -11.23 31.21
CA PRO A 352 -15.05 -10.10 32.12
C PRO A 352 -14.31 -10.49 33.42
N GLY A 353 -14.49 -11.73 33.89
CA GLY A 353 -13.81 -12.26 35.07
C GLY A 353 -12.29 -12.40 34.89
N GLY A 354 -11.81 -12.38 33.65
CA GLY A 354 -10.39 -12.44 33.29
C GLY A 354 -9.59 -11.20 33.70
N ILE A 355 -10.25 -10.07 33.96
CA ILE A 355 -9.65 -8.80 34.39
C ILE A 355 -9.94 -8.57 35.88
N THR A 356 -8.90 -8.49 36.69
CA THR A 356 -9.02 -8.31 38.15
C THR A 356 -9.45 -6.89 38.50
N ALA A 357 -10.04 -6.69 39.68
CA ALA A 357 -10.43 -5.35 40.15
C ALA A 357 -9.26 -4.35 40.13
N GLN A 358 -8.06 -4.77 40.56
CA GLN A 358 -6.87 -3.93 40.49
C GLN A 358 -6.54 -3.51 39.05
N GLU A 359 -6.63 -4.44 38.08
CA GLU A 359 -6.35 -4.10 36.68
C GLU A 359 -7.42 -3.22 36.07
N ARG A 360 -8.70 -3.39 36.46
CA ARG A 360 -9.78 -2.48 36.07
C ARG A 360 -9.51 -1.07 36.57
N ASP A 361 -9.09 -0.93 37.82
CA ASP A 361 -8.72 0.38 38.40
C ASP A 361 -7.50 1.00 37.68
N GLU A 362 -6.54 0.18 37.24
CA GLU A 362 -5.38 0.63 36.47
C GLU A 362 -5.70 1.00 35.01
N LEU A 363 -6.73 0.39 34.41
CA LEU A 363 -7.18 0.65 33.04
C LEU A 363 -8.20 1.78 32.94
N GLY A 364 -9.07 1.95 33.93
CA GLY A 364 -10.18 2.91 33.94
C GLY A 364 -9.79 4.37 33.63
N PRO A 365 -8.63 4.88 34.11
CA PRO A 365 -8.19 6.22 33.73
C PRO A 365 -7.88 6.40 32.24
N VAL A 366 -7.67 5.31 31.52
CA VAL A 366 -7.19 5.28 30.14
C VAL A 366 -8.27 4.79 29.16
N MET A 367 -9.23 4.00 29.61
CA MET A 367 -10.27 3.41 28.76
C MET A 367 -11.56 3.16 29.57
N ASP A 368 -12.71 3.46 28.96
CA ASP A 368 -13.99 2.93 29.41
C ASP A 368 -14.05 1.44 29.06
N LEU A 369 -13.82 0.60 30.07
CA LEU A 369 -13.65 -0.83 29.88
C LEU A 369 -14.98 -1.51 29.56
N ASP A 370 -16.06 -1.13 30.23
CA ASP A 370 -17.38 -1.72 30.04
C ASP A 370 -17.87 -1.45 28.61
N LEU A 371 -17.76 -0.20 28.16
CA LEU A 371 -18.07 0.16 26.77
C LEU A 371 -17.16 -0.59 25.78
N ALA A 372 -15.89 -0.82 26.13
CA ALA A 372 -14.96 -1.54 25.25
C ALA A 372 -15.34 -3.01 25.07
N GLY A 373 -15.90 -3.64 26.11
CA GLY A 373 -16.44 -5.00 26.04
C GLY A 373 -17.74 -5.08 25.24
N ASP A 374 -18.66 -4.14 25.48
CA ASP A 374 -19.98 -4.08 24.83
C ASP A 374 -19.88 -3.81 23.31
N ASP A 375 -19.04 -2.85 22.90
CA ASP A 375 -18.87 -2.47 21.50
C ASP A 375 -17.75 -3.25 20.78
N TYR A 376 -17.20 -4.31 21.40
CA TYR A 376 -16.06 -5.02 20.84
C TYR A 376 -16.33 -5.53 19.42
N ASN A 377 -15.42 -5.18 18.50
CA ASN A 377 -15.45 -5.64 17.11
C ASN A 377 -14.16 -6.41 16.79
N PRO A 378 -14.23 -7.72 16.49
CA PRO A 378 -13.04 -8.53 16.21
C PRO A 378 -12.33 -8.18 14.89
N THR A 379 -12.99 -7.43 14.00
CA THR A 379 -12.48 -7.09 12.66
C THR A 379 -12.10 -5.62 12.51
N ARG A 380 -12.29 -4.79 13.55
CA ARG A 380 -12.01 -3.36 13.52
C ARG A 380 -11.66 -2.85 14.92
N SER A 381 -10.58 -2.09 15.03
CA SER A 381 -10.13 -1.51 16.31
C SER A 381 -10.69 -0.11 16.59
N ASP A 382 -11.49 0.44 15.68
CA ASP A 382 -12.08 1.77 15.85
C ASP A 382 -12.94 1.81 17.10
N GLU A 383 -13.83 0.82 17.29
CA GLU A 383 -14.72 0.70 18.45
C GLU A 383 -13.95 0.78 19.77
N THR A 384 -12.88 -0.01 19.91
CA THR A 384 -11.97 0.07 21.06
C THR A 384 -11.26 1.42 21.16
N SER A 385 -10.92 2.04 20.03
CA SER A 385 -10.29 3.37 20.01
C SER A 385 -11.26 4.49 20.43
N TRP A 386 -12.58 4.26 20.31
CA TRP A 386 -13.61 5.22 20.74
C TRP A 386 -13.82 5.23 22.25
N THR A 387 -13.43 4.19 22.97
CA THR A 387 -13.55 4.10 24.44
C THR A 387 -12.34 4.68 25.18
N MET A 388 -11.30 5.05 24.43
CA MET A 388 -10.05 5.60 24.97
C MET A 388 -10.24 7.00 25.58
N ASN A 389 -9.74 7.19 26.80
CA ASN A 389 -9.56 8.50 27.38
C ASN A 389 -8.35 9.22 26.75
N ILE A 390 -8.65 10.09 25.80
CA ILE A 390 -7.68 10.94 25.10
C ILE A 390 -6.91 11.90 26.02
N HIS A 391 -7.41 12.19 27.22
CA HIS A 391 -6.77 13.06 28.20
C HIS A 391 -5.91 12.31 29.23
N ALA A 392 -5.79 10.98 29.09
CA ALA A 392 -4.97 10.16 29.98
C ALA A 392 -3.50 10.59 29.93
N THR A 393 -2.89 10.75 31.11
CA THR A 393 -1.49 11.13 31.25
C THR A 393 -0.55 10.02 30.80
N ALA A 394 0.71 10.36 30.52
CA ALA A 394 1.73 9.37 30.18
C ALA A 394 1.92 8.33 31.31
N SER A 395 1.83 8.74 32.59
CA SER A 395 1.92 7.81 33.72
C SER A 395 0.72 6.86 33.78
N GLN A 396 -0.50 7.33 33.55
CA GLN A 396 -1.70 6.48 33.48
C GLN A 396 -1.58 5.47 32.34
N LYS A 397 -1.13 5.90 31.15
CA LYS A 397 -0.89 4.99 30.02
C LYS A 397 0.17 3.94 30.34
N LEU A 398 1.25 4.30 31.04
CA LEU A 398 2.28 3.35 31.48
C LEU A 398 1.73 2.33 32.49
N THR A 399 0.93 2.78 33.47
CA THR A 399 0.25 1.90 34.41
C THR A 399 -0.68 0.92 33.68
N ALA A 400 -1.50 1.43 32.76
CA ALA A 400 -2.39 0.62 31.93
C ALA A 400 -1.61 -0.38 31.05
N LEU A 401 -0.43 -0.03 30.53
CA LEU A 401 0.44 -0.98 29.82
C LEU A 401 0.98 -2.08 30.75
N GLY A 402 1.23 -1.75 32.02
CA GLY A 402 1.56 -2.72 33.06
C GLY A 402 0.42 -3.72 33.30
N ALA A 403 -0.81 -3.23 33.45
CA ALA A 403 -2.01 -4.06 33.55
C ALA A 403 -2.20 -4.92 32.29
N TRP A 404 -2.12 -4.31 31.10
CA TRP A 404 -2.17 -4.99 29.81
C TRP A 404 -1.18 -6.16 29.72
N ALA A 405 0.06 -5.96 30.16
CA ALA A 405 1.08 -7.00 30.12
C ALA A 405 0.76 -8.17 31.09
N ARG A 406 0.23 -7.88 32.28
CA ARG A 406 -0.18 -8.90 33.24
C ARG A 406 -1.40 -9.68 32.76
N ILE A 407 -2.40 -8.99 32.22
CA ILE A 407 -3.57 -9.62 31.59
C ILE A 407 -3.10 -10.52 30.44
N GLY A 408 -2.26 -10.01 29.54
CA GLY A 408 -1.72 -10.77 28.42
C GLY A 408 -0.88 -11.98 28.81
N SER A 409 -0.16 -11.91 29.93
CA SER A 409 0.58 -13.07 30.46
C SER A 409 -0.33 -14.19 30.98
N ARG A 410 -1.54 -13.84 31.46
CA ARG A 410 -2.56 -14.81 31.91
C ARG A 410 -3.44 -15.30 30.76
N HIS A 411 -3.62 -14.47 29.72
CA HIS A 411 -4.48 -14.73 28.56
C HIS A 411 -3.73 -14.64 27.21
N PRO A 412 -2.60 -15.37 27.03
CA PRO A 412 -1.75 -15.20 25.86
C PRO A 412 -2.44 -15.57 24.54
N GLN A 413 -3.32 -16.59 24.58
CA GLN A 413 -4.07 -17.02 23.40
C GLN A 413 -5.06 -15.94 22.94
N THR A 414 -5.89 -15.41 23.83
CA THR A 414 -6.86 -14.33 23.51
C THR A 414 -6.17 -13.09 22.96
N PHE A 415 -4.97 -12.77 23.46
CA PHE A 415 -4.16 -11.67 22.93
C PHE A 415 -3.71 -11.90 21.49
N ILE A 416 -3.19 -13.09 21.21
CA ILE A 416 -2.79 -13.46 19.85
C ILE A 416 -4.00 -13.47 18.92
N GLU A 417 -5.11 -14.07 19.35
CA GLU A 417 -6.35 -14.14 18.58
C GLU A 417 -6.91 -12.77 18.24
N ALA A 418 -6.88 -11.80 19.15
CA ALA A 418 -7.36 -10.44 18.87
C ALA A 418 -6.62 -9.81 17.69
N TYR A 419 -5.29 -9.87 17.67
CA TYR A 419 -4.49 -9.33 16.57
C TYR A 419 -4.56 -10.16 15.30
N VAL A 420 -4.60 -11.50 15.43
CA VAL A 420 -4.74 -12.40 14.27
C VAL A 420 -6.07 -12.16 13.58
N THR A 421 -7.17 -12.11 14.33
CA THR A 421 -8.52 -11.88 13.77
C THR A 421 -8.60 -10.52 13.06
N LEU A 422 -7.96 -9.48 13.63
CA LEU A 422 -7.91 -8.16 13.02
C LEU A 422 -7.12 -8.14 11.71
N THR A 423 -6.01 -8.87 11.62
CA THR A 423 -5.02 -8.72 10.52
C THR A 423 -5.00 -9.87 9.52
N GLN A 424 -5.75 -10.95 9.78
CA GLN A 424 -5.66 -12.22 9.04
C GLN A 424 -5.74 -12.07 7.53
N ASP A 425 -6.63 -11.23 7.01
CA ASP A 425 -6.84 -11.12 5.57
C ASP A 425 -5.57 -10.61 4.85
N TRP A 426 -4.65 -9.92 5.54
CA TRP A 426 -3.38 -9.49 4.95
C TRP A 426 -2.43 -10.65 4.62
N TYR A 427 -2.56 -11.82 5.24
CA TYR A 427 -1.64 -12.95 5.06
C TYR A 427 -2.32 -14.31 4.89
N TYR A 428 -3.60 -14.44 5.21
CA TYR A 428 -4.36 -15.66 5.02
C TYR A 428 -5.21 -15.55 3.74
N PRO A 429 -5.02 -16.43 2.74
CA PRO A 429 -5.71 -16.34 1.45
C PRO A 429 -7.14 -16.92 1.52
N SER A 430 -7.97 -16.45 2.46
CA SER A 430 -9.38 -16.89 2.62
C SER A 430 -10.29 -16.29 1.56
N HIS A 431 -10.17 -14.97 1.34
CA HIS A 431 -11.03 -14.21 0.45
C HIS A 431 -10.22 -13.35 -0.51
N GLY A 432 -10.76 -13.17 -1.71
CA GLY A 432 -10.27 -12.23 -2.71
C GLY A 432 -10.47 -10.78 -2.28
N ILE A 433 -9.83 -9.86 -2.99
CA ILE A 433 -9.93 -8.43 -2.71
C ILE A 433 -11.32 -7.91 -3.09
N GLY A 434 -12.13 -7.55 -2.10
CA GLY A 434 -13.40 -6.85 -2.29
C GLY A 434 -13.21 -5.34 -2.34
N PHE A 435 -13.43 -4.72 -3.50
CA PHE A 435 -13.41 -3.26 -3.67
C PHE A 435 -14.83 -2.79 -4.05
N PRO A 436 -15.47 -1.88 -3.29
CA PRO A 436 -16.81 -1.39 -3.61
C PRO A 436 -16.83 -0.62 -4.94
N SER A 437 -17.71 -1.03 -5.83
CA SER A 437 -17.97 -0.41 -7.14
C SER A 437 -19.01 0.72 -7.11
N SER A 438 -19.63 0.96 -5.96
CA SER A 438 -20.74 1.88 -5.78
C SER A 438 -20.61 2.67 -4.48
N SER A 439 -21.06 3.93 -4.52
CA SER A 439 -21.17 4.81 -3.36
C SER A 439 -22.46 4.59 -2.57
N ALA A 440 -23.41 3.78 -3.04
CA ALA A 440 -24.75 3.67 -2.43
C ALA A 440 -24.72 3.36 -0.92
N TYR A 441 -23.71 2.60 -0.46
CA TYR A 441 -23.58 2.23 0.95
C TYR A 441 -23.37 3.46 1.87
N VAL A 442 -22.69 4.53 1.40
CA VAL A 442 -22.51 5.78 2.20
C VAL A 442 -23.77 6.62 2.30
N PHE A 443 -24.85 6.22 1.63
CA PHE A 443 -26.14 6.90 1.65
C PHE A 443 -27.23 6.09 2.35
N SER A 444 -26.88 4.99 3.03
CA SER A 444 -27.83 4.26 3.89
C SER A 444 -28.29 5.12 5.08
N ASP A 445 -29.46 4.82 5.65
CA ASP A 445 -30.03 5.58 6.77
C ASP A 445 -29.10 5.69 7.99
N ARG A 446 -28.26 4.67 8.21
CA ARG A 446 -27.22 4.72 9.25
C ARG A 446 -26.19 5.81 8.94
N TYR A 447 -25.66 5.82 7.73
CA TYR A 447 -24.67 6.82 7.33
C TYR A 447 -25.29 8.21 7.22
N MET A 448 -26.52 8.36 6.73
CA MET A 448 -27.19 9.67 6.69
C MET A 448 -27.35 10.29 8.08
N ARG A 449 -27.73 9.49 9.09
CA ARG A 449 -27.75 9.94 10.49
C ARG A 449 -26.37 10.34 11.01
N GLN A 450 -25.33 9.62 10.63
CA GLN A 450 -23.96 9.99 10.95
C GLN A 450 -23.58 11.33 10.29
N TRP A 451 -23.91 11.51 9.01
CA TRP A 451 -23.65 12.73 8.26
C TRP A 451 -24.39 13.95 8.80
N ASP A 452 -25.57 13.77 9.40
CA ASP A 452 -26.28 14.87 10.08
C ASP A 452 -25.47 15.47 11.23
N THR A 453 -24.55 14.71 11.85
CA THR A 453 -23.65 15.23 12.88
C THR A 453 -22.54 16.15 12.32
N PHE A 454 -22.31 16.12 11.01
CA PHE A 454 -21.30 16.92 10.31
C PHE A 454 -21.88 18.15 9.61
N VAL A 455 -23.17 18.44 9.76
CA VAL A 455 -23.80 19.64 9.19
C VAL A 455 -24.34 20.54 10.30
N ILE A 456 -24.39 21.85 10.02
CA ILE A 456 -24.87 22.84 11.00
C ILE A 456 -26.37 23.06 10.78
N PRO A 457 -27.24 22.85 11.79
CA PRO A 457 -28.67 23.16 11.71
C PRO A 457 -28.93 24.61 11.26
N PRO A 458 -29.99 24.87 10.46
CA PRO A 458 -31.13 23.98 10.15
C PRO A 458 -30.91 23.07 8.93
N VAL A 459 -29.71 23.03 8.36
CA VAL A 459 -29.41 22.24 7.16
C VAL A 459 -29.21 20.77 7.54
N THR A 460 -29.80 19.85 6.76
CA THR A 460 -29.64 18.40 6.94
C THR A 460 -28.64 17.80 5.94
N ALA A 461 -28.06 16.66 6.27
CA ALA A 461 -27.16 15.95 5.37
C ALA A 461 -27.86 15.54 4.08
N ARG A 462 -29.16 15.19 4.13
CA ARG A 462 -29.96 14.87 2.94
C ARG A 462 -30.08 16.07 1.99
N PHE A 463 -30.18 17.29 2.53
CA PHE A 463 -30.14 18.51 1.71
C PHE A 463 -28.75 18.73 1.10
N VAL A 464 -27.70 18.67 1.91
CA VAL A 464 -26.31 18.90 1.48
C VAL A 464 -25.85 17.90 0.41
N LEU A 465 -26.28 16.64 0.53
CA LEU A 465 -25.87 15.54 -0.33
C LEU A 465 -26.89 15.23 -1.44
N LYS A 466 -27.90 16.10 -1.66
CA LYS A 466 -28.99 15.88 -2.60
C LYS A 466 -28.51 15.44 -3.99
N ASP A 467 -27.57 16.18 -4.58
CA ASP A 467 -27.04 15.88 -5.92
C ASP A 467 -26.44 14.47 -6.01
N PHE A 468 -25.74 14.06 -4.94
CA PHE A 468 -25.15 12.72 -4.86
C PHE A 468 -26.21 11.66 -4.59
N LEU A 469 -27.19 11.91 -3.74
CA LEU A 469 -28.31 11.00 -3.48
C LEU A 469 -29.10 10.72 -4.75
N ASP A 470 -29.46 11.76 -5.50
CA ASP A 470 -30.23 11.65 -6.74
C ASP A 470 -29.49 10.83 -7.81
N THR A 471 -28.15 10.86 -7.81
CA THR A 471 -27.33 10.22 -8.86
C THR A 471 -26.68 8.90 -8.45
N LEU A 472 -26.37 8.72 -7.17
CA LEU A 472 -25.55 7.63 -6.61
C LEU A 472 -26.24 6.89 -5.45
N GLY A 473 -27.42 7.35 -5.02
CA GLY A 473 -28.16 6.77 -3.91
C GLY A 473 -28.73 5.37 -4.20
N PRO A 474 -29.22 4.67 -3.16
CA PRO A 474 -29.73 3.30 -3.26
C PRO A 474 -31.03 3.18 -4.06
N GLU A 475 -31.80 4.27 -4.20
CA GLU A 475 -33.05 4.30 -4.96
C GLU A 475 -32.84 4.36 -6.48
N ARG A 476 -31.59 4.40 -6.95
CA ARG A 476 -31.29 4.36 -8.39
C ARG A 476 -31.62 2.96 -8.94
N PRO A 477 -32.36 2.85 -10.06
CA PRO A 477 -32.52 1.56 -10.73
C PRO A 477 -31.14 1.02 -11.14
N GLU A 478 -30.68 -0.07 -10.53
CA GLU A 478 -29.50 -0.77 -11.04
C GLU A 478 -29.86 -1.34 -12.41
N VAL A 479 -29.26 -0.78 -13.46
CA VAL A 479 -29.45 -1.29 -14.81
C VAL A 479 -28.95 -2.73 -14.83
N ALA A 480 -29.74 -3.68 -15.36
CA ALA A 480 -29.47 -5.13 -15.27
C ALA A 480 -28.05 -5.59 -15.66
N TRP A 481 -27.33 -4.82 -16.49
CA TRP A 481 -25.93 -5.13 -16.81
C TRP A 481 -24.97 -4.80 -15.65
N ARG A 482 -25.24 -3.78 -14.84
CA ARG A 482 -24.45 -3.41 -13.67
C ARG A 482 -24.57 -4.47 -12.57
N GLU A 483 -25.78 -4.95 -12.34
CA GLU A 483 -26.05 -6.03 -11.40
C GLU A 483 -25.32 -7.33 -11.81
N ARG A 484 -25.33 -7.68 -13.11
CA ARG A 484 -24.55 -8.81 -13.65
C ARG A 484 -23.04 -8.67 -13.44
N VAL A 485 -22.50 -7.47 -13.69
CA VAL A 485 -21.07 -7.17 -13.44
C VAL A 485 -20.77 -7.26 -11.94
N ASN A 486 -21.60 -6.68 -11.08
CA ASN A 486 -21.48 -6.79 -9.63
C ASN A 486 -21.48 -8.25 -9.16
N HIS A 487 -22.34 -9.11 -9.71
CA HIS A 487 -22.33 -10.54 -9.41
C HIS A 487 -21.05 -11.25 -9.86
N THR A 488 -20.54 -10.95 -11.05
CA THR A 488 -19.28 -11.55 -11.56
C THR A 488 -18.08 -11.08 -10.76
N VAL A 489 -18.08 -9.81 -10.35
CA VAL A 489 -17.08 -9.21 -9.48
C VAL A 489 -17.13 -9.86 -8.10
N LYS A 490 -18.32 -10.01 -7.49
CA LYS A 490 -18.49 -10.71 -6.20
C LYS A 490 -17.99 -12.15 -6.26
N ARG A 491 -18.27 -12.89 -7.35
CA ARG A 491 -17.69 -14.24 -7.56
C ARG A 491 -16.16 -14.24 -7.69
N SER A 492 -15.57 -13.14 -8.18
CA SER A 492 -14.12 -12.99 -8.24
C SER A 492 -13.51 -12.72 -6.86
N VAL A 493 -14.26 -12.09 -5.94
CA VAL A 493 -13.91 -11.94 -4.52
C VAL A 493 -13.90 -13.29 -3.80
N GLU A 494 -14.58 -14.31 -4.30
CA GLU A 494 -14.52 -15.68 -3.75
C GLU A 494 -13.27 -16.45 -4.22
N ASN A 495 -12.39 -15.86 -5.03
CA ASN A 495 -11.17 -16.52 -5.54
C ASN A 495 -9.94 -16.23 -4.65
N PRO A 496 -9.38 -17.24 -3.94
CA PRO A 496 -8.17 -17.09 -3.11
C PRO A 496 -6.94 -16.58 -3.86
N ALA A 497 -6.84 -16.82 -5.18
CA ALA A 497 -5.74 -16.32 -6.02
C ALA A 497 -5.74 -14.79 -6.18
N SER A 498 -6.86 -14.15 -5.83
CA SER A 498 -7.02 -12.69 -5.81
C SER A 498 -6.93 -12.09 -4.41
N SER A 499 -6.50 -12.86 -3.41
CA SER A 499 -6.41 -12.42 -2.00
C SER A 499 -5.32 -11.39 -1.76
N TYR A 500 -5.49 -10.57 -0.73
CA TYR A 500 -4.46 -9.63 -0.26
C TYR A 500 -3.14 -10.33 0.05
N ALA A 501 -3.22 -11.50 0.71
CA ALA A 501 -2.09 -12.32 1.11
C ALA A 501 -1.07 -12.58 -0.01
N VAL A 502 -1.54 -12.93 -1.20
CA VAL A 502 -0.66 -13.21 -2.34
C VAL A 502 0.16 -11.98 -2.72
N TYR A 503 -0.47 -10.80 -2.82
CA TYR A 503 0.13 -9.59 -3.38
C TYR A 503 0.83 -8.70 -2.34
N LEU A 504 0.44 -8.78 -1.07
CA LEU A 504 0.93 -7.91 0.01
C LEU A 504 1.83 -8.65 1.00
N THR A 505 1.81 -9.99 1.01
CA THR A 505 2.62 -10.79 1.93
C THR A 505 3.56 -11.73 1.17
N TYR A 506 3.04 -12.72 0.44
CA TYR A 506 3.88 -13.80 -0.09
C TYR A 506 4.77 -13.39 -1.27
N LEU A 507 4.21 -12.71 -2.29
CA LEU A 507 5.01 -12.20 -3.41
C LEU A 507 6.05 -11.16 -2.95
N PRO A 508 5.69 -10.20 -2.08
CA PRO A 508 6.65 -9.29 -1.43
C PRO A 508 7.80 -10.03 -0.71
N LEU A 509 7.47 -10.97 0.18
CA LEU A 509 8.45 -11.76 0.93
C LEU A 509 9.37 -12.55 0.01
N LEU A 510 8.83 -13.14 -1.07
CA LEU A 510 9.62 -13.86 -2.07
C LEU A 510 10.65 -12.96 -2.75
N ILE A 511 10.26 -11.74 -3.15
CA ILE A 511 11.17 -10.79 -3.79
C ILE A 511 12.25 -10.33 -2.81
N ALA A 512 11.88 -10.06 -1.55
CA ALA A 512 12.84 -9.68 -0.52
C ALA A 512 13.84 -10.81 -0.23
N ALA A 513 13.35 -12.04 -0.01
CA ALA A 513 14.17 -13.22 0.20
C ALA A 513 15.09 -13.50 -1.00
N TYR A 514 14.60 -13.30 -2.22
CA TYR A 514 15.42 -13.37 -3.43
C TYR A 514 16.57 -12.34 -3.38
N PHE A 515 16.31 -11.07 -3.06
CA PHE A 515 17.38 -10.08 -2.96
C PHE A 515 18.38 -10.37 -1.86
N ILE A 516 17.92 -10.87 -0.70
CA ILE A 516 18.79 -11.27 0.41
C ILE A 516 19.68 -12.46 -0.02
N SER A 517 19.08 -13.53 -0.56
CA SER A 517 19.83 -14.74 -0.98
C SER A 517 20.86 -14.44 -2.07
N ARG A 518 20.58 -13.46 -2.93
CA ARG A 518 21.48 -13.03 -4.01
C ARG A 518 22.35 -11.82 -3.65
N ARG A 519 22.34 -11.38 -2.37
CA ARG A 519 23.10 -10.21 -1.86
C ARG A 519 22.89 -8.93 -2.68
N ARG A 520 21.69 -8.72 -3.20
CA ARG A 520 21.27 -7.56 -4.02
C ARG A 520 20.76 -6.42 -3.15
N TRP A 521 21.61 -5.94 -2.22
CA TRP A 521 21.25 -4.95 -1.20
C TRP A 521 20.66 -3.63 -1.74
N ARG A 522 21.07 -3.17 -2.93
CA ARG A 522 20.53 -1.95 -3.53
C ARG A 522 19.11 -2.14 -4.07
N ASN A 523 18.83 -3.33 -4.62
CA ASN A 523 17.49 -3.68 -5.07
C ASN A 523 16.57 -3.85 -3.85
N LEU A 524 17.07 -4.49 -2.78
CA LEU A 524 16.35 -4.58 -1.51
C LEU A 524 16.07 -3.19 -0.91
N ALA A 525 17.05 -2.29 -0.93
CA ALA A 525 16.86 -0.91 -0.49
C ALA A 525 15.78 -0.19 -1.30
N ALA A 526 15.79 -0.29 -2.64
CA ALA A 526 14.71 0.28 -3.47
C ALA A 526 13.34 -0.36 -3.18
N TRP A 527 13.30 -1.68 -3.06
CA TRP A 527 12.08 -2.46 -2.79
C TRP A 527 11.48 -2.17 -1.41
N SER A 528 12.31 -1.75 -0.43
CA SER A 528 11.86 -1.52 0.94
C SER A 528 10.78 -0.43 1.08
N LEU A 529 10.64 0.52 0.15
CA LEU A 529 9.52 1.47 0.17
C LEU A 529 8.17 0.74 0.09
N PHE A 530 8.08 -0.21 -0.84
CA PHE A 530 6.91 -1.05 -0.98
C PHE A 530 6.76 -2.02 0.19
N GLY A 531 7.85 -2.64 0.64
CA GLY A 531 7.83 -3.55 1.80
C GLY A 531 7.34 -2.86 3.09
N LEU A 532 7.80 -1.64 3.34
CA LEU A 532 7.35 -0.82 4.49
C LEU A 532 5.90 -0.33 4.31
N THR A 533 5.48 -0.04 3.08
CA THR A 533 4.07 0.27 2.80
C THR A 533 3.18 -0.93 3.12
N ALA A 534 3.56 -2.14 2.68
CA ALA A 534 2.84 -3.37 3.01
C ALA A 534 2.86 -3.66 4.52
N LEU A 535 4.01 -3.49 5.18
CA LEU A 535 4.12 -3.68 6.64
C LEU A 535 3.24 -2.69 7.42
N SER A 536 3.09 -1.46 6.95
CA SER A 536 2.22 -0.47 7.60
C SER A 536 0.75 -0.89 7.63
N LEU A 537 0.31 -1.78 6.72
CA LEU A 537 -1.05 -2.33 6.71
C LEU A 537 -1.30 -3.27 7.90
N TYR A 538 -0.26 -3.91 8.44
CA TYR A 538 -0.41 -4.76 9.62
C TYR A 538 -0.66 -3.97 10.90
N ALA A 539 -0.39 -2.66 10.87
CA ALA A 539 -0.71 -1.72 11.94
C ALA A 539 -2.01 -0.95 11.66
N SER A 540 -2.77 -1.31 10.62
CA SER A 540 -4.02 -0.64 10.29
C SER A 540 -5.14 -1.07 11.25
N PRO A 541 -6.09 -0.16 11.57
CA PRO A 541 -7.20 -0.46 12.46
C PRO A 541 -8.24 -1.43 11.87
N ILE A 542 -8.13 -1.76 10.58
CA ILE A 542 -9.03 -2.67 9.85
C ILE A 542 -8.39 -3.05 8.51
N VAL A 543 -8.64 -4.28 8.03
CA VAL A 543 -8.23 -4.72 6.70
C VAL A 543 -9.14 -4.13 5.62
N LEU A 544 -8.65 -3.13 4.88
CA LEU A 544 -9.40 -2.47 3.80
C LEU A 544 -8.57 -2.38 2.53
N CYS A 545 -9.19 -2.72 1.40
CA CYS A 545 -8.51 -2.75 0.10
C CYS A 545 -7.89 -1.42 -0.32
N TRP A 546 -8.55 -0.29 -0.02
CA TRP A 546 -8.04 1.02 -0.40
C TRP A 546 -6.79 1.42 0.37
N PHE A 547 -6.55 0.92 1.59
CA PHE A 547 -5.30 1.18 2.29
C PHE A 547 -4.09 0.62 1.52
N ALA A 548 -4.28 -0.50 0.83
CA ALA A 548 -3.28 -1.16 0.02
C ALA A 548 -3.15 -0.62 -1.42
N THR A 549 -4.01 0.32 -1.84
CA THR A 549 -3.99 0.90 -3.20
C THR A 549 -2.60 1.42 -3.63
N PRO A 550 -1.84 2.16 -2.79
CA PRO A 550 -0.45 2.49 -3.06
C PRO A 550 0.46 1.29 -3.38
N ALA A 551 0.32 0.20 -2.63
CA ALA A 551 1.13 -1.00 -2.81
C ALA A 551 0.81 -1.69 -4.14
N PHE A 552 -0.48 -1.85 -4.49
CA PHE A 552 -0.88 -2.44 -5.78
C PHE A 552 -0.31 -1.67 -6.98
N HIS A 553 -0.25 -0.34 -6.92
CA HIS A 553 0.31 0.47 -8.02
C HIS A 553 1.84 0.40 -8.11
N MET A 554 2.53 0.21 -6.99
CA MET A 554 3.99 0.04 -6.98
C MET A 554 4.43 -1.35 -7.45
N LEU A 555 3.57 -2.36 -7.28
CA LEU A 555 3.92 -3.77 -7.45
C LEU A 555 4.60 -4.12 -8.79
N PRO A 556 4.14 -3.66 -9.97
CA PRO A 556 4.80 -3.97 -11.25
C PRO A 556 6.26 -3.51 -11.29
N GLY A 557 6.53 -2.32 -10.76
CA GLY A 557 7.88 -1.77 -10.65
C GLY A 557 8.75 -2.60 -9.71
N MET A 558 8.20 -2.99 -8.57
CA MET A 558 8.91 -3.73 -7.52
C MET A 558 9.22 -5.18 -7.92
N VAL A 559 8.31 -5.87 -8.60
CA VAL A 559 8.57 -7.18 -9.21
C VAL A 559 9.65 -7.04 -10.30
N GLY A 560 9.55 -5.98 -11.12
CA GLY A 560 10.51 -5.67 -12.17
C GLY A 560 11.96 -5.51 -11.68
N LEU A 561 12.17 -5.10 -10.43
CA LEU A 561 13.51 -5.03 -9.81
C LEU A 561 14.24 -6.38 -9.79
N GLY A 562 13.52 -7.51 -9.82
CA GLY A 562 14.10 -8.86 -9.91
C GLY A 562 15.00 -9.03 -11.14
N PHE A 563 14.64 -8.38 -12.25
CA PHE A 563 15.37 -8.45 -13.52
C PHE A 563 16.49 -7.39 -13.66
N ILE A 564 16.53 -6.38 -12.78
CA ILE A 564 17.45 -5.25 -12.91
C ILE A 564 18.78 -5.57 -12.21
N ARG A 565 19.85 -5.83 -12.98
CA ARG A 565 21.20 -6.12 -12.45
C ARG A 565 22.10 -4.89 -12.27
N ARG A 566 23.10 -5.09 -11.40
CA ARG A 566 24.07 -4.16 -10.78
C ARG A 566 24.85 -3.25 -11.74
N ASP A 567 25.01 -3.67 -13.00
CA ASP A 567 25.99 -3.05 -13.91
C ASP A 567 25.36 -2.73 -15.27
N GLY A 568 25.08 -1.46 -15.50
CA GLY A 568 24.71 -0.89 -16.78
C GLY A 568 24.74 0.64 -16.66
N PRO A 569 25.12 1.36 -17.71
CA PRO A 569 25.26 2.82 -17.66
C PRO A 569 23.95 3.43 -17.16
N TYR A 570 24.06 4.16 -16.05
CA TYR A 570 22.92 4.82 -15.41
C TYR A 570 22.37 5.88 -16.36
N LEU A 571 21.06 6.13 -16.19
CA LEU A 571 20.12 6.84 -17.07
C LEU A 571 20.55 8.20 -17.66
N LEU A 572 21.71 8.70 -17.28
CA LEU A 572 22.07 10.10 -17.32
C LEU A 572 23.60 10.32 -17.39
N GLY A 573 24.37 9.32 -17.82
CA GLY A 573 25.77 9.52 -18.18
C GLY A 573 25.88 10.20 -19.55
N PRO A 574 26.79 11.17 -19.76
CA PRO A 574 27.07 11.66 -21.10
C PRO A 574 27.45 10.45 -21.97
N ARG A 575 26.92 10.41 -23.20
CA ARG A 575 27.50 9.52 -24.24
C ARG A 575 28.99 9.85 -24.24
N ARG A 576 29.84 8.89 -23.89
CA ARG A 576 31.24 8.93 -24.32
C ARG A 576 31.16 8.95 -25.85
N ARG A 577 31.30 10.14 -26.43
CA ARG A 577 31.71 10.30 -27.81
C ARG A 577 33.21 10.10 -27.84
#